data_AF-A0A3D1H9Z8-F1
#
_entry.id   AF-A0A3D1H9Z8-F1
#
_cell.length_a   1.000
_cell.length_b   1.000
_cell.length_c   1.000
_cell.angle_alpha   90.00
_cell.angle_beta   90.00
_cell.angle_gamma   90.00
#
_symmetry.space_group_name_H-M   'P 1'
#
loop_
_entity.id
_entity.type
_entity.pdbx_description
1 polymer ?
#
loop_
_entity_poly.entity_id
_entity_poly.type
_entity_poly.pdbx_seq_one_letter_code
_entity_poly.pdbx_strand_id
1 'polypeptide(L)'
;MGLTASSTGICAKDSGLVVKKHSEDDKIIAVAGNPNVGKSTLFNALTGLHQHTGNWPGKTVSSAQGFCRTENFGYVLVDIPGTYSLLAHSAEEEVARNFICFGGADAVVVVCDATCLERSLNLALQVMEIFPKTVVCVNLLDEAKRAGIKIDLELLEKRLGVPVAGTSAHKKKTLFTLTEKLDGICSGKITPNPRRLSYSAPIEKAISEVECEIDQRYYAKVPARRLALMLIDSDNSFRNELKNCFGEDFFTDKLNLAVERARTILAAAGITSDMLSDKITSCILKNAAEAAQGAVSQPPKKIPKIDKLLTSRALGFPIMILALLVVFWITIIGANYPSEWLSAGLFALGDRLSELFVRLNAPEWLRGVVIDGAYRVLAWVVSVMLPPMAIFFPLFTLLEDLGYLPRAALNLDYPFWKCHACGKQALSMCACQKGTPPAACSCGRGIY
;
A
#
# COMPACT_ATOMS: atom_id res chain seq x y z
N MET A 1 36.65 0.39 28.45
CA MET A 1 36.41 1.83 28.21
C MET A 1 34.95 1.98 27.86
N GLY A 2 34.14 2.37 28.84
CA GLY A 2 32.69 2.44 28.72
C GLY A 2 32.27 3.58 27.81
N LEU A 3 31.41 3.27 26.85
CA LEU A 3 30.72 4.28 26.04
C LEU A 3 29.69 4.96 26.93
N THR A 4 30.00 6.17 27.39
CA THR A 4 29.11 6.98 28.22
C THR A 4 27.93 7.49 27.40
N ALA A 5 26.75 7.48 28.02
CA ALA A 5 25.46 7.92 27.48
C ALA A 5 25.35 9.45 27.27
N SER A 6 26.47 10.17 27.18
CA SER A 6 26.56 11.63 27.15
C SER A 6 26.92 12.21 25.78
N SER A 7 27.16 11.39 24.75
CA SER A 7 27.58 11.83 23.42
C SER A 7 26.48 11.77 22.35
N THR A 8 25.25 11.40 22.70
CA THR A 8 24.12 11.37 21.77
C THR A 8 22.98 12.21 22.33
N GLY A 9 22.58 13.24 21.58
CA GLY A 9 21.45 14.10 21.91
C GLY A 9 20.20 13.28 22.25
N ILE A 10 19.59 13.62 23.39
CA ILE A 10 18.57 12.90 24.15
C ILE A 10 17.20 12.78 23.43
N CYS A 11 17.09 12.97 22.12
CA CYS A 11 15.79 12.96 21.42
C CYS A 11 15.62 11.96 20.26
N ALA A 12 16.56 11.05 20.03
CA ALA A 12 16.48 10.11 18.89
C ALA A 12 16.37 8.62 19.27
N LYS A 13 16.22 8.28 20.57
CA LYS A 13 16.32 6.88 21.00
C LYS A 13 15.05 6.06 20.85
N ASP A 14 13.87 6.68 20.78
CA ASP A 14 12.62 5.95 21.02
C ASP A 14 11.62 5.91 19.84
N SER A 15 11.91 6.53 18.70
CA SER A 15 11.07 6.46 17.48
C SER A 15 11.54 5.43 16.44
N GLY A 16 12.46 4.53 16.83
CA GLY A 16 12.70 3.30 16.10
C GLY A 16 13.36 3.48 14.73
N LEU A 17 14.10 4.53 14.42
CA LEU A 17 15.01 4.46 13.27
C LEU A 17 16.19 5.36 13.57
N VAL A 18 17.39 4.78 13.65
CA VAL A 18 18.60 5.60 13.77
C VAL A 18 18.84 6.24 12.41
N VAL A 19 18.38 7.49 12.28
CA VAL A 19 18.60 8.29 11.08
C VAL A 19 20.07 8.69 11.05
N LYS A 20 20.82 8.19 10.06
CA LYS A 20 22.25 8.48 9.91
C LYS A 20 22.43 9.80 9.19
N LYS A 21 22.70 10.87 9.93
CA LYS A 21 23.12 12.16 9.38
C LYS A 21 24.62 12.14 9.03
N HIS A 22 25.00 12.80 7.93
CA HIS A 22 26.41 13.01 7.56
C HIS A 22 26.98 14.27 8.22
N SER A 23 26.14 15.28 8.46
CA SER A 23 26.42 16.51 9.20
C SER A 23 25.28 16.82 10.19
N GLU A 24 25.57 17.53 11.28
CA GLU A 24 24.53 17.95 12.24
C GLU A 24 23.46 18.85 11.61
N ASP A 25 23.84 19.62 10.59
CA ASP A 25 22.96 20.52 9.84
C ASP A 25 22.04 19.80 8.85
N ASP A 26 22.24 18.49 8.62
CA ASP A 26 21.42 17.73 7.68
C ASP A 26 19.97 17.68 8.15
N LYS A 27 19.05 17.91 7.20
CA LYS A 27 17.61 17.92 7.43
C LYS A 27 17.01 16.55 7.13
N ILE A 28 16.15 16.10 8.03
CA ILE A 28 15.44 14.82 7.89
C ILE A 28 14.16 15.07 7.12
N ILE A 29 14.00 14.40 5.98
CA ILE A 29 12.85 14.55 5.11
C ILE A 29 12.12 13.21 5.04
N ALA A 30 10.87 13.18 5.51
CA ALA A 30 10.06 11.97 5.46
C ALA A 30 9.30 11.90 4.14
N VAL A 31 9.35 10.76 3.43
CA VAL A 31 8.62 10.56 2.18
C VAL A 31 7.44 9.63 2.43
N ALA A 32 6.24 10.20 2.45
CA ALA A 32 4.97 9.49 2.60
C ALA A 32 4.23 9.39 1.26
N GLY A 33 3.29 8.46 1.15
CA GLY A 33 2.46 8.32 -0.05
C GLY A 33 1.69 7.01 -0.04
N ASN A 34 0.63 6.94 -0.85
CA ASN A 34 -0.09 5.68 -1.04
C ASN A 34 0.80 4.62 -1.72
N PRO A 35 0.50 3.33 -1.57
CA PRO A 35 1.12 2.29 -2.39
C PRO A 35 1.02 2.61 -3.88
N ASN A 36 2.07 2.29 -4.64
CA ASN A 36 2.13 2.41 -6.10
C ASN A 36 2.05 3.83 -6.69
N VAL A 37 2.21 4.90 -5.89
CA VAL A 37 2.25 6.30 -6.39
C VAL A 37 3.61 6.72 -6.97
N GLY A 38 4.53 5.77 -7.13
CA GLY A 38 5.91 6.03 -7.59
C GLY A 38 6.82 6.64 -6.52
N LYS A 39 6.51 6.44 -5.22
CA LYS A 39 7.34 6.85 -4.07
C LYS A 39 8.77 6.32 -4.18
N SER A 40 8.96 5.02 -4.39
CA SER A 40 10.29 4.41 -4.55
C SER A 40 11.03 4.94 -5.79
N THR A 41 10.31 5.23 -6.88
CA THR A 41 10.89 5.83 -8.08
C THR A 41 11.38 7.26 -7.82
N LEU A 42 10.60 8.07 -7.10
CA LEU A 42 11.00 9.41 -6.66
C LEU A 42 12.20 9.34 -5.70
N PHE A 43 12.16 8.42 -4.74
CA PHE A 43 13.22 8.19 -3.78
C PHE A 43 14.54 7.82 -4.47
N ASN A 44 14.49 6.88 -5.42
CA ASN A 44 15.64 6.47 -6.24
C ASN A 44 16.17 7.62 -7.11
N ALA A 45 15.26 8.43 -7.67
CA ALA A 45 15.66 9.56 -8.50
C ALA A 45 16.35 10.68 -7.70
N LEU A 46 16.01 10.84 -6.42
CA LEU A 46 16.62 11.84 -5.53
C LEU A 46 17.92 11.36 -4.88
N THR A 47 17.99 10.09 -4.47
CA THR A 47 19.12 9.52 -3.69
C THR A 47 20.16 8.81 -4.56
N GLY A 48 19.81 8.41 -5.79
CA GLY A 48 20.68 7.65 -6.66
C GLY A 48 21.07 6.30 -6.05
N LEU A 49 22.38 6.01 -5.99
CA LEU A 49 22.94 4.76 -5.43
C LEU A 49 23.18 4.82 -3.91
N HIS A 50 22.94 5.96 -3.26
CA HIS A 50 23.28 6.18 -1.86
C HIS A 50 22.10 5.83 -0.94
N GLN A 51 21.73 4.55 -0.93
CA GLN A 51 20.61 4.04 -0.15
C GLN A 51 21.06 2.96 0.84
N HIS A 52 20.45 2.99 2.01
CA HIS A 52 20.56 1.96 3.03
C HIS A 52 19.17 1.42 3.35
N THR A 53 19.00 0.12 3.11
CA THR A 53 17.79 -0.62 3.46
C THR A 53 17.99 -1.37 4.77
N GLY A 54 16.96 -1.39 5.60
CA GLY A 54 16.90 -2.14 6.85
C GLY A 54 15.47 -2.51 7.19
N ASN A 55 15.21 -2.78 8.48
CA ASN A 55 13.87 -2.97 9.01
C ASN A 55 13.59 -1.95 10.10
N TRP A 56 12.32 -1.62 10.31
CA TRP A 56 11.89 -0.89 11.49
C TRP A 56 12.09 -1.76 12.75
N PRO A 57 12.74 -1.29 13.82
CA PRO A 57 12.98 -1.97 15.07
C PRO A 57 11.71 -2.59 15.65
N GLY A 58 11.80 -3.88 15.97
CA GLY A 58 10.68 -4.63 16.53
C GLY A 58 9.54 -4.91 15.55
N LYS A 59 9.68 -4.58 14.25
CA LYS A 59 8.67 -4.82 13.22
C LYS A 59 9.29 -5.51 11.99
N THR A 60 8.48 -6.25 11.24
CA THR A 60 8.89 -6.90 9.97
C THR A 60 8.78 -5.97 8.75
N VAL A 61 8.56 -4.68 9.00
CA VAL A 61 8.38 -3.67 7.95
C VAL A 61 9.75 -3.18 7.51
N SER A 62 10.01 -3.20 6.20
CA SER A 62 11.25 -2.69 5.61
C SER A 62 11.34 -1.17 5.75
N SER A 63 12.54 -0.66 6.01
CA SER A 63 12.87 0.77 6.03
C SER A 63 13.93 1.06 4.97
N ALA A 64 13.81 2.19 4.27
CA ALA A 64 14.85 2.66 3.37
C ALA A 64 15.21 4.11 3.73
N GLN A 65 16.51 4.39 3.76
CA GLN A 65 17.04 5.74 3.98
C GLN A 65 18.04 6.05 2.86
N GLY A 66 18.09 7.30 2.42
CA GLY A 66 19.05 7.70 1.41
C GLY A 66 19.43 9.16 1.56
N PHE A 67 20.60 9.50 1.06
CA PHE A 67 21.14 10.84 1.16
C PHE A 67 21.02 11.57 -0.19
N CYS A 68 20.56 12.81 -0.15
CA CYS A 68 20.67 13.72 -1.28
C CYS A 68 21.11 15.10 -0.80
N ARG A 69 21.68 15.91 -1.69
CA ARG A 69 22.19 17.24 -1.34
C ARG A 69 21.69 18.27 -2.33
N THR A 70 21.14 19.36 -1.82
CA THR A 70 20.83 20.57 -2.59
C THR A 70 21.95 21.59 -2.43
N GLU A 71 21.86 22.71 -3.15
CA GLU A 71 22.80 23.83 -2.97
C GLU A 71 22.76 24.39 -1.54
N ASN A 72 21.62 24.25 -0.85
CA ASN A 72 21.37 24.83 0.47
C ASN A 72 21.54 23.84 1.63
N PHE A 73 21.04 22.60 1.50
CA PHE A 73 20.98 21.64 2.62
C PHE A 73 21.39 20.21 2.21
N GLY A 74 21.94 19.46 3.16
CA GLY A 74 22.00 18.00 3.08
C GLY A 74 20.68 17.40 3.55
N TYR A 75 20.11 16.47 2.79
CA TYR A 75 18.86 15.81 3.09
C TYR A 75 19.07 14.32 3.35
N VAL A 76 18.58 13.88 4.50
CA VAL A 76 18.40 12.46 4.79
C VAL A 76 16.93 12.12 4.53
N LEU A 77 16.70 11.49 3.38
CA LEU A 77 15.37 11.03 2.98
C LEU A 77 15.07 9.71 3.67
N VAL A 78 13.95 9.65 4.39
CA VAL A 78 13.44 8.42 5.01
C VAL A 78 12.17 8.00 4.28
N ASP A 79 12.22 6.80 3.72
CA ASP A 79 11.10 6.23 2.99
C ASP A 79 10.10 5.62 3.99
N ILE A 80 8.93 6.23 4.10
CA ILE A 80 7.84 5.71 4.94
C ILE A 80 7.12 4.60 4.17
N PRO A 81 6.71 3.49 4.83
CA PRO A 81 5.84 2.49 4.21
C PRO A 81 4.63 3.12 3.52
N GLY A 82 4.22 2.56 2.37
CA GLY A 82 3.09 3.10 1.62
C GLY A 82 1.77 2.84 2.34
N THR A 83 1.03 3.88 2.71
CA THR A 83 -0.20 3.76 3.51
C THR A 83 -1.37 4.52 2.91
N TYR A 84 -2.59 4.11 3.20
CA TYR A 84 -3.80 4.82 2.74
C TYR A 84 -4.38 5.73 3.82
N SER A 85 -4.06 5.48 5.09
CA SER A 85 -4.54 6.21 6.26
C SER A 85 -3.49 6.21 7.37
N LEU A 86 -3.59 7.16 8.29
CA LEU A 86 -2.80 7.23 9.52
C LEU A 86 -3.63 6.85 10.76
N LEU A 87 -4.81 6.24 10.57
CA LEU A 87 -5.66 5.70 11.65
C LEU A 87 -5.14 4.37 12.23
N ALA A 88 -4.03 3.83 11.71
CA ALA A 88 -3.22 2.73 12.25
C ALA A 88 -3.98 1.42 12.52
N HIS A 89 -4.50 0.79 11.47
CA HIS A 89 -5.05 -0.57 11.53
C HIS A 89 -4.02 -1.65 11.13
N SER A 90 -2.83 -1.23 10.69
CA SER A 90 -1.74 -2.12 10.31
C SER A 90 -0.39 -1.66 10.88
N ALA A 91 0.56 -2.59 10.97
CA ALA A 91 1.92 -2.27 11.42
C ALA A 91 2.61 -1.22 10.54
N GLU A 92 2.31 -1.20 9.23
CA GLU A 92 2.84 -0.20 8.29
C GLU A 92 2.28 1.19 8.58
N GLU A 93 0.98 1.30 8.84
CA GLU A 93 0.31 2.55 9.21
C GLU A 93 0.76 3.06 10.59
N GLU A 94 0.95 2.17 11.56
CA GLU A 94 1.49 2.50 12.88
C GLU A 94 2.90 3.09 12.77
N VAL A 95 3.78 2.43 11.99
CA VAL A 95 5.15 2.91 11.72
C VAL A 95 5.13 4.27 11.02
N ALA A 96 4.27 4.44 10.01
CA ALA A 96 4.14 5.69 9.28
C ALA A 96 3.70 6.84 10.19
N ARG A 97 2.65 6.62 10.98
CA ARG A 97 2.14 7.60 11.96
C ARG A 97 3.21 7.98 12.96
N ASN A 98 3.87 6.99 13.56
CA ASN A 98 4.84 7.23 14.63
C ASN A 98 6.08 7.97 14.13
N PHE A 99 6.54 7.69 12.91
CA PHE A 99 7.64 8.45 12.32
C PHE A 99 7.24 9.89 11.98
N ILE A 100 6.04 10.13 11.46
CA ILE A 100 5.57 11.49 11.16
C ILE A 100 5.41 12.32 12.44
N CYS A 101 4.87 11.73 13.51
CA CYS A 101 4.65 12.42 14.79
C CYS A 101 5.94 12.60 15.60
N PHE A 102 6.81 11.58 15.62
CA PHE A 102 7.90 11.47 16.61
C PHE A 102 9.28 11.15 16.01
N GLY A 103 9.38 10.97 14.69
CA GLY A 103 10.62 10.65 13.99
C GLY A 103 11.59 11.83 13.84
N GLY A 104 11.21 13.02 14.29
CA GLY A 104 12.07 14.22 14.23
C GLY A 104 12.30 14.74 12.81
N ALA A 105 11.34 14.53 11.90
CA ALA A 105 11.41 15.08 10.55
C ALA A 105 11.39 16.62 10.55
N ASP A 106 12.19 17.24 9.68
CA ASP A 106 12.20 18.68 9.44
C ASP A 106 11.13 19.11 8.42
N ALA A 107 10.86 18.24 7.43
CA ALA A 107 9.81 18.38 6.43
C ALA A 107 9.23 17.01 6.03
N VAL A 108 7.99 16.98 5.54
CA VAL A 108 7.35 15.77 4.99
C VAL A 108 6.98 16.00 3.53
N VAL A 109 7.34 15.07 2.65
CA VAL A 109 6.89 15.03 1.25
C VAL A 109 5.80 13.98 1.13
N VAL A 110 4.60 14.38 0.73
CA VAL A 110 3.53 13.44 0.42
C VAL A 110 3.44 13.26 -1.09
N VAL A 111 3.75 12.06 -1.56
CA VAL A 111 3.67 11.69 -2.97
C VAL A 111 2.25 11.27 -3.32
N CYS A 112 1.65 12.02 -4.23
CA CYS A 112 0.30 11.84 -4.73
C CYS A 112 0.32 11.43 -6.21
N ASP A 113 -0.55 10.52 -6.61
CA ASP A 113 -0.68 10.10 -8.01
C ASP A 113 -1.58 11.06 -8.79
N ALA A 114 -1.05 11.64 -9.86
CA ALA A 114 -1.78 12.53 -10.76
C ALA A 114 -3.01 11.87 -11.42
N THR A 115 -2.98 10.56 -11.69
CA THR A 115 -4.08 9.86 -12.38
C THR A 115 -5.30 9.66 -11.47
N CYS A 116 -5.09 9.56 -10.16
CA CYS A 116 -6.13 9.36 -9.15
C CYS A 116 -6.01 10.34 -7.97
N LEU A 117 -5.82 11.62 -8.29
CA LEU A 117 -5.44 12.66 -7.33
C LEU A 117 -6.37 12.74 -6.10
N GLU A 118 -7.69 12.73 -6.31
CA GLU A 118 -8.70 12.78 -5.24
C GLU A 118 -8.48 11.74 -4.15
N ARG A 119 -8.14 10.50 -4.53
CA ARG A 119 -7.89 9.41 -3.59
C ARG A 119 -6.56 9.62 -2.86
N SER A 120 -5.52 10.03 -3.57
CA SER A 120 -4.20 10.24 -2.98
C SER A 120 -4.15 11.43 -2.00
N LEU A 121 -5.00 12.44 -2.22
CA LEU A 121 -5.10 13.60 -1.33
C LEU A 121 -5.65 13.25 0.07
N ASN A 122 -6.33 12.11 0.24
CA ASN A 122 -6.77 11.66 1.56
C ASN A 122 -5.59 11.57 2.54
N LEU A 123 -4.52 10.88 2.16
CA LEU A 123 -3.32 10.77 3.00
C LEU A 123 -2.66 12.15 3.19
N ALA A 124 -2.57 12.95 2.12
CA ALA A 124 -1.96 14.27 2.18
C ALA A 124 -2.64 15.18 3.22
N LEU A 125 -3.97 15.20 3.27
CA LEU A 125 -4.70 15.99 4.25
C LEU A 125 -4.43 15.52 5.68
N GLN A 126 -4.38 14.20 5.93
CA GLN A 126 -4.06 13.67 7.26
C GLN A 126 -2.64 14.03 7.70
N VAL A 127 -1.68 13.94 6.79
CA VAL A 127 -0.28 14.33 7.07
C VAL A 127 -0.19 15.83 7.35
N MET A 128 -0.87 16.67 6.57
CA MET A 128 -0.89 18.12 6.75
C MET A 128 -1.50 18.55 8.09
N GLU A 129 -2.45 17.79 8.63
CA GLU A 129 -3.00 18.02 9.98
C GLU A 129 -2.01 17.69 11.10
N ILE A 130 -1.16 16.67 10.91
CA ILE A 130 -0.16 16.25 11.90
C ILE A 130 1.09 17.11 11.79
N PHE A 131 1.51 17.43 10.57
CA PHE A 131 2.79 18.04 10.29
C PHE A 131 2.64 19.21 9.30
N PRO A 132 2.58 20.47 9.79
CA PRO A 132 2.33 21.63 8.93
C PRO A 132 3.41 21.86 7.86
N LYS A 133 4.67 21.48 8.11
CA LYS A 133 5.79 21.61 7.17
C LYS A 133 5.78 20.51 6.10
N THR A 134 4.67 20.40 5.38
CA THR A 134 4.44 19.39 4.34
C THR A 134 4.53 19.97 2.93
N VAL A 135 5.12 19.23 2.00
CA VAL A 135 5.10 19.48 0.55
C VAL A 135 4.31 18.38 -0.13
N VAL A 136 3.35 18.73 -0.98
CA VAL A 136 2.59 17.76 -1.79
C VAL A 136 3.27 17.60 -3.14
N CYS A 137 3.69 16.38 -3.45
CA CYS A 137 4.36 16.02 -4.69
C CYS A 137 3.38 15.26 -5.60
N VAL A 138 2.86 15.90 -6.63
CA VAL A 138 1.98 15.27 -7.63
C VAL A 138 2.84 14.59 -8.69
N ASN A 139 3.00 13.27 -8.57
CA ASN A 139 3.81 12.42 -9.43
C ASN A 139 2.98 11.84 -10.59
N LEU A 140 3.64 11.21 -11.57
CA LEU A 140 3.02 10.57 -12.74
C LEU A 140 2.27 11.56 -13.66
N LEU A 141 2.73 12.81 -13.73
CA LEU A 141 2.12 13.84 -14.60
C LEU A 141 2.17 13.50 -16.09
N ASP A 142 3.13 12.68 -16.53
CA ASP A 142 3.22 12.18 -17.90
C ASP A 142 2.14 11.14 -18.21
N GLU A 143 1.83 10.24 -17.27
CA GLU A 143 0.72 9.30 -17.40
C GLU A 143 -0.63 10.01 -17.37
N ALA A 144 -0.79 10.98 -16.46
CA ALA A 144 -1.99 11.82 -16.41
C ALA A 144 -2.23 12.55 -17.75
N LYS A 145 -1.18 13.11 -18.36
CA LYS A 145 -1.26 13.73 -19.68
C LYS A 145 -1.67 12.75 -20.78
N ARG A 146 -1.13 11.53 -20.77
CA ARG A 146 -1.53 10.46 -21.70
C ARG A 146 -2.99 10.05 -21.53
N ALA A 147 -3.49 10.04 -20.29
CA ALA A 147 -4.89 9.80 -19.97
C ALA A 147 -5.81 10.99 -20.26
N GLY A 148 -5.27 12.12 -20.73
CA GLY A 148 -6.01 13.35 -21.01
C GLY A 148 -6.39 14.15 -19.76
N ILE A 149 -5.85 13.80 -18.59
CA ILE A 149 -6.09 14.46 -17.31
C ILE A 149 -5.24 15.74 -17.26
N LYS A 150 -5.89 16.88 -17.05
CA LYS A 150 -5.21 18.17 -16.81
C LYS A 150 -5.28 18.50 -15.32
N ILE A 151 -4.13 18.88 -14.75
CA ILE A 151 -4.01 19.23 -13.34
C ILE A 151 -3.46 20.65 -13.22
N ASP A 152 -4.18 21.49 -12.51
CA ASP A 152 -3.77 22.83 -12.11
C ASP A 152 -3.10 22.77 -10.72
N LEU A 153 -1.76 22.82 -10.72
CA LEU A 153 -0.95 22.75 -9.50
C LEU A 153 -1.06 24.03 -8.66
N GLU A 154 -1.26 25.19 -9.29
CA GLU A 154 -1.35 26.48 -8.60
C GLU A 154 -2.67 26.59 -7.84
N LEU A 155 -3.77 26.16 -8.47
CA LEU A 155 -5.07 26.10 -7.81
C LEU A 155 -5.06 25.11 -6.64
N LEU A 156 -4.39 23.96 -6.81
CA LEU A 156 -4.25 22.97 -5.75
C LEU A 156 -3.43 23.52 -4.57
N GLU A 157 -2.33 24.21 -4.85
CA GLU A 157 -1.49 24.88 -3.84
C GLU A 157 -2.29 25.92 -3.03
N LYS A 158 -3.08 26.76 -3.71
CA LYS A 158 -3.98 27.73 -3.04
C LYS A 158 -5.03 27.08 -2.15
N ARG A 159 -5.58 25.92 -2.55
CA ARG A 159 -6.63 25.23 -1.80
C ARG A 159 -6.12 24.41 -0.63
N LEU A 160 -4.95 23.81 -0.78
CA LEU A 160 -4.32 23.02 0.28
C LEU A 160 -3.59 23.92 1.29
N GLY A 161 -3.11 25.10 0.86
CA GLY A 161 -2.35 26.02 1.71
C GLY A 161 -0.93 25.54 2.02
N VAL A 162 -0.46 24.53 1.26
CA VAL A 162 0.89 23.97 1.35
C VAL A 162 1.51 23.89 -0.05
N PRO A 163 2.86 23.91 -0.16
CA PRO A 163 3.50 23.92 -1.46
C PRO A 163 3.24 22.64 -2.25
N VAL A 164 2.86 22.80 -3.52
CA VAL A 164 2.59 21.68 -4.44
C VAL A 164 3.65 21.63 -5.54
N ALA A 165 4.40 20.52 -5.66
CA ALA A 165 5.35 20.29 -6.73
C ALA A 165 4.82 19.23 -7.70
N GLY A 166 4.91 19.49 -9.00
CA GLY A 166 4.59 18.51 -10.03
C GLY A 166 5.83 17.74 -10.47
N THR A 167 5.80 16.41 -10.37
CA THR A 167 6.93 15.56 -10.76
C THR A 167 6.58 14.52 -11.82
N SER A 168 7.61 14.17 -12.59
CA SER A 168 7.64 12.97 -13.42
C SER A 168 9.04 12.40 -13.24
N ALA A 169 9.16 11.25 -12.57
CA ALA A 169 10.44 10.74 -12.07
C ALA A 169 11.52 10.58 -13.15
N HIS A 170 11.14 10.43 -14.42
CA HIS A 170 12.07 10.37 -15.56
C HIS A 170 12.67 11.73 -15.96
N LYS A 171 12.11 12.85 -15.47
CA LYS A 171 12.51 14.22 -15.85
C LYS A 171 13.19 14.94 -14.68
N LYS A 172 14.53 14.98 -14.70
CA LYS A 172 15.37 15.66 -13.69
C LYS A 172 14.95 17.11 -13.38
N LYS A 173 14.49 17.87 -14.40
CA LYS A 173 14.02 19.26 -14.21
C LYS A 173 12.86 19.39 -13.22
N THR A 174 12.00 18.37 -13.11
CA THR A 174 10.86 18.38 -12.17
C THR A 174 11.24 18.05 -10.74
N LEU A 175 12.35 17.33 -10.54
CA LEU A 175 12.89 17.07 -9.20
C LEU A 175 13.45 18.35 -8.58
N PHE A 176 14.04 19.22 -9.40
CA PHE A 176 14.56 20.52 -8.95
C PHE A 176 13.44 21.39 -8.34
N THR A 177 12.26 21.42 -8.94
CA THR A 177 11.12 22.19 -8.39
C THR A 177 10.62 21.65 -7.05
N LEU A 178 10.75 20.33 -6.82
CA LEU A 178 10.42 19.72 -5.52
C LEU A 178 11.46 20.12 -4.47
N THR A 179 12.75 20.01 -4.79
CA THR A 179 13.85 20.36 -3.88
C THR A 179 13.88 21.86 -3.55
N GLU A 180 13.54 22.73 -4.50
CA GLU A 180 13.45 24.18 -4.26
C GLU A 180 12.33 24.52 -3.26
N LYS A 181 11.16 23.87 -3.37
CA LYS A 181 10.06 24.03 -2.41
C LYS A 181 10.44 23.49 -1.02
N LEU A 182 11.19 22.38 -0.96
CA LEU A 182 11.72 21.85 0.29
C LEU A 182 12.73 22.80 0.93
N ASP A 183 13.68 23.35 0.17
CA ASP A 183 14.64 24.35 0.63
C ASP A 183 13.89 25.57 1.20
N GLY A 184 12.81 26.00 0.54
CA GLY A 184 11.95 27.09 1.01
C GLY A 184 11.27 26.83 2.36
N ILE A 185 10.77 25.61 2.59
CA ILE A 185 10.19 25.23 3.89
C ILE A 185 11.28 25.09 4.96
N CYS A 186 12.38 24.41 4.66
CA CYS A 186 13.46 24.17 5.62
C CYS A 186 14.18 25.46 6.04
N SER A 187 14.31 26.43 5.13
CA SER A 187 14.88 27.75 5.43
C SER A 187 13.90 28.72 6.10
N GLY A 188 12.61 28.36 6.21
CA GLY A 188 11.57 29.23 6.78
C GLY A 188 11.09 30.34 5.85
N LYS A 189 11.54 30.38 4.59
CA LYS A 189 11.02 31.32 3.57
C LYS A 189 9.56 31.06 3.26
N ILE A 190 9.14 29.79 3.30
CA ILE A 190 7.77 29.36 3.09
C ILE A 190 7.24 28.85 4.43
N THR A 191 6.27 29.56 5.00
CA THR A 191 5.49 29.11 6.16
C THR A 191 4.18 28.51 5.67
N PRO A 192 4.02 27.18 5.65
CA PRO A 192 2.79 26.58 5.17
C PRO A 192 1.65 26.85 6.14
N ASN A 193 0.46 27.12 5.60
CA ASN A 193 -0.76 27.29 6.37
C ASN A 193 -1.79 26.27 5.89
N PRO A 194 -1.69 25.00 6.36
CA PRO A 194 -2.49 23.92 5.83
C PRO A 194 -3.98 24.17 6.05
N ARG A 195 -4.79 23.76 5.07
CA ARG A 195 -6.25 23.79 5.16
C ARG A 195 -6.71 23.06 6.42
N ARG A 196 -7.47 23.76 7.27
CA ARG A 196 -8.10 23.15 8.44
C ARG A 196 -9.30 22.31 8.02
N LEU A 197 -9.36 21.07 8.52
CA LEU A 197 -10.55 20.24 8.38
C LEU A 197 -11.58 20.62 9.44
N SER A 198 -12.83 20.81 9.00
CA SER A 198 -13.97 21.05 9.87
C SER A 198 -14.80 19.78 9.96
N TYR A 199 -14.87 19.20 11.16
CA TYR A 199 -15.70 18.03 11.46
C TYR A 199 -17.11 18.46 11.88
N SER A 200 -17.98 17.47 12.07
CA SER A 200 -19.32 17.73 12.61
C SER A 200 -19.26 18.35 14.02
N ALA A 201 -20.22 19.22 14.35
CA ALA A 201 -20.31 19.89 15.64
C ALA A 201 -20.06 19.02 16.90
N PRO A 202 -20.58 17.77 17.03
CA PRO A 202 -20.28 16.95 18.20
C PRO A 202 -18.80 16.56 18.29
N ILE A 203 -18.13 16.31 17.16
CA ILE A 203 -16.70 15.96 17.10
C ILE A 203 -15.86 17.19 17.45
N GLU A 204 -16.21 18.38 16.93
CA GLU A 204 -15.50 19.63 17.27
C GLU A 204 -15.57 19.97 18.76
N LYS A 205 -16.74 19.75 19.39
CA LYS A 205 -16.90 19.91 20.83
C LYS A 205 -16.01 18.93 21.61
N ALA A 206 -16.03 17.66 21.22
CA ALA A 206 -15.21 16.63 21.84
C ALA A 206 -13.71 16.92 21.73
N ILE A 207 -13.24 17.40 20.57
CA ILE A 207 -11.86 17.84 20.36
C ILE A 207 -11.50 19.00 21.30
N SER A 208 -12.37 20.01 21.38
CA SER A 208 -12.12 21.22 22.18
C SER A 208 -11.97 20.91 23.67
N GLU A 209 -12.74 19.97 24.21
CA GLU A 209 -12.64 19.52 25.61
C GLU A 209 -11.25 18.94 25.92
N VAL A 210 -10.71 18.11 25.02
CA VAL A 210 -9.40 17.48 25.22
C VAL A 210 -8.27 18.47 24.93
N GLU A 211 -8.40 19.30 23.89
CA GLU A 211 -7.40 20.28 23.48
C GLU A 211 -7.05 21.28 24.61
N CYS A 212 -8.04 21.71 25.39
CA CYS A 212 -7.85 22.61 26.53
C CYS A 212 -6.95 22.04 27.64
N GLU A 213 -6.88 20.72 27.77
CA GLU A 213 -6.13 20.05 28.85
C GLU A 213 -4.73 19.56 28.38
N ILE A 214 -4.41 19.65 27.09
CA ILE A 214 -3.08 19.29 26.58
C ILE A 214 -2.10 20.45 26.87
N ASP A 215 -1.02 20.16 27.59
CA ASP A 215 0.03 21.14 27.90
C ASP A 215 0.72 21.65 26.62
N GLN A 216 0.97 22.96 26.57
CA GLN A 216 1.66 23.67 25.49
C GLN A 216 3.04 23.10 25.19
N ARG A 217 3.70 22.47 26.17
CA ARG A 217 5.01 21.81 25.99
C ARG A 217 4.99 20.75 24.88
N TYR A 218 3.85 20.11 24.65
CA TYR A 218 3.71 19.04 23.65
C TYR A 218 3.33 19.55 22.25
N TYR A 219 2.89 20.80 22.13
CA TYR A 219 2.48 21.41 20.85
C TYR A 219 3.64 21.56 19.86
N ALA A 220 4.88 21.58 20.36
CA ALA A 220 6.08 21.66 19.53
C ALA A 220 6.30 20.39 18.69
N LYS A 221 5.77 19.23 19.12
CA LYS A 221 5.94 17.95 18.40
C LYS A 221 4.74 17.62 17.52
N VAL A 222 3.52 17.75 18.05
CA VAL A 222 2.28 17.42 17.33
C VAL A 222 1.21 18.49 17.62
N PRO A 223 0.43 18.93 16.62
CA PRO A 223 -0.69 19.84 16.83
C PRO A 223 -1.70 19.30 17.86
N ALA A 224 -2.02 20.13 18.85
CA ALA A 224 -2.91 19.81 19.97
C ALA A 224 -4.23 19.17 19.53
N ARG A 225 -4.87 19.81 18.55
CA ARG A 225 -6.10 19.34 17.92
C ARG A 225 -6.03 17.91 17.41
N ARG A 226 -4.96 17.54 16.72
CA ARG A 226 -4.81 16.21 16.15
C ARG A 226 -4.47 15.19 17.24
N LEU A 227 -3.67 15.56 18.23
CA LEU A 227 -3.40 14.74 19.40
C LEU A 227 -4.69 14.44 20.19
N ALA A 228 -5.56 15.44 20.35
CA ALA A 228 -6.88 15.28 20.95
C ALA A 228 -7.74 14.27 20.17
N LEU A 229 -7.83 14.41 18.84
CA LEU A 229 -8.57 13.47 17.99
C LEU A 229 -8.00 12.05 18.07
N MET A 230 -6.68 11.88 18.05
CA MET A 230 -6.05 10.57 18.23
C MET A 230 -6.36 9.98 19.62
N LEU A 231 -6.33 10.78 20.69
CA LEU A 231 -6.64 10.32 22.05
C LEU A 231 -8.09 9.84 22.20
N ILE A 232 -9.03 10.51 21.53
CA ILE A 232 -10.45 10.16 21.55
C ILE A 232 -10.69 8.82 20.83
N ASP A 233 -10.11 8.64 19.65
CA ASP A 233 -10.26 7.46 18.78
C ASP A 233 -9.41 6.26 19.24
N SER A 234 -8.34 6.51 20.00
CA SER A 234 -7.34 5.49 20.30
C SER A 234 -7.71 4.40 21.31
N ASP A 235 -7.19 3.21 21.02
CA ASP A 235 -7.09 2.07 21.93
C ASP A 235 -5.92 2.18 22.92
N ASN A 236 -5.90 1.28 23.91
CA ASN A 236 -4.86 1.21 24.95
C ASN A 236 -3.43 1.07 24.40
N SER A 237 -3.23 0.50 23.20
CA SER A 237 -1.90 0.36 22.58
C SER A 237 -1.24 1.72 22.31
N PHE A 238 -1.99 2.63 21.69
CA PHE A 238 -1.49 3.96 21.36
C PHE A 238 -1.24 4.81 22.62
N ARG A 239 -2.04 4.61 23.68
CA ARG A 239 -1.79 5.23 24.99
C ARG A 239 -0.43 4.83 25.55
N ASN A 240 -0.04 3.56 25.41
CA ASN A 240 1.27 3.09 25.85
C ASN A 240 2.41 3.67 24.99
N GLU A 241 2.21 3.78 23.67
CA GLU A 241 3.16 4.45 22.77
C GLU A 241 3.36 5.92 23.15
N LEU A 242 2.28 6.64 23.47
CA LEU A 242 2.35 8.02 23.94
C LEU A 242 3.07 8.15 25.28
N LYS A 243 2.85 7.24 26.23
CA LYS A 243 3.60 7.20 27.50
C LYS A 243 5.09 7.03 27.26
N ASN A 244 5.47 6.17 26.33
CA ASN A 244 6.87 5.96 25.98
C ASN A 244 7.49 7.20 25.30
N CYS A 245 6.74 7.90 24.44
CA CYS A 245 7.25 9.05 23.69
C CYS A 245 7.27 10.37 24.46
N PHE A 246 6.29 10.59 25.35
CA PHE A 246 6.10 11.83 26.09
C PHE A 246 6.43 11.72 27.59
N GLY A 247 6.64 10.50 28.10
CA GLY A 247 6.85 10.22 29.51
C GLY A 247 5.54 9.88 30.26
N GLU A 248 5.67 9.30 31.45
CA GLU A 248 4.53 8.93 32.29
C GLU A 248 3.68 10.15 32.72
N ASP A 249 4.29 11.33 32.81
CA ASP A 249 3.64 12.58 33.22
C ASP A 249 2.64 13.14 32.20
N PHE A 250 2.60 12.59 30.98
CA PHE A 250 1.68 13.04 29.93
C PHE A 250 0.21 12.78 30.29
N PHE A 251 -0.09 11.64 30.92
CA PHE A 251 -1.46 11.27 31.27
C PHE A 251 -1.83 11.75 32.67
N THR A 252 -2.23 13.01 32.77
CA THR A 252 -2.81 13.55 34.01
C THR A 252 -4.25 13.06 34.22
N ASP A 253 -4.71 13.03 35.47
CA ASP A 253 -6.11 12.71 35.79
C ASP A 253 -7.09 13.63 35.06
N LYS A 254 -6.71 14.90 34.87
CA LYS A 254 -7.50 15.88 34.10
C LYS A 254 -7.64 15.49 32.64
N LEU A 255 -6.55 15.11 31.98
CA LEU A 255 -6.56 14.69 30.57
C LEU A 255 -7.42 13.42 30.40
N ASN A 256 -7.29 12.45 31.31
CA ASN A 256 -8.12 11.24 31.27
C ASN A 256 -9.61 11.54 31.46
N LEU A 257 -9.95 12.43 32.39
CA LEU A 257 -11.33 12.89 32.58
C LEU A 257 -11.87 13.65 31.35
N ALA A 258 -11.05 14.46 30.69
CA ALA A 258 -11.43 15.17 29.48
C ALA A 258 -11.70 14.21 28.31
N VAL A 259 -10.88 13.18 28.14
CA VAL A 259 -11.12 12.14 27.11
C VAL A 259 -12.41 11.37 27.38
N GLU A 260 -12.71 11.03 28.65
CA GLU A 260 -13.98 10.39 29.01
C GLU A 260 -15.19 11.32 28.80
N ARG A 261 -15.07 12.63 29.08
CA ARG A 261 -16.09 13.63 28.74
C ARG A 261 -16.31 13.73 27.23
N ALA A 262 -15.23 13.76 26.45
CA ALA A 262 -15.31 13.77 24.99
C ALA A 262 -16.06 12.52 24.46
N ARG A 263 -15.78 11.34 25.02
CA ARG A 263 -16.47 10.09 24.68
C ARG A 263 -17.95 10.12 25.06
N THR A 264 -18.32 10.68 26.22
CA THR A 264 -19.74 10.81 26.60
C THR A 264 -20.50 11.80 25.72
N ILE A 265 -19.88 12.91 25.28
CA ILE A 265 -20.47 13.84 24.29
C ILE A 265 -20.77 13.12 22.97
N LEU A 266 -19.84 12.29 22.50
CA LEU A 266 -20.00 11.50 21.27
C LEU A 266 -21.07 10.42 21.42
N ALA A 267 -21.10 9.73 22.55
CA ALA A 267 -22.12 8.73 22.86
C ALA A 267 -23.52 9.35 22.93
N ALA A 268 -23.66 10.54 23.52
CA ALA A 268 -24.93 11.28 23.55
C ALA A 268 -25.41 11.70 22.16
N ALA A 269 -24.48 11.88 21.20
CA ALA A 269 -24.79 12.12 19.80
C ALA A 269 -25.00 10.83 18.97
N GLY A 270 -25.00 9.65 19.62
CA GLY A 270 -25.15 8.35 18.97
C GLY A 270 -23.93 7.91 18.15
N ILE A 271 -22.75 8.47 18.43
CA ILE A 271 -21.50 8.17 17.71
C ILE A 271 -20.69 7.17 18.53
N THR A 272 -20.60 5.93 18.06
CA THR A 272 -19.67 4.92 18.60
C THR A 272 -18.26 5.11 18.05
N SER A 273 -17.26 4.42 18.61
CA SER A 273 -15.86 4.51 18.15
C SER A 273 -15.71 4.17 16.66
N ASP A 274 -16.32 3.08 16.20
CA ASP A 274 -16.27 2.69 14.79
C ASP A 274 -16.91 3.75 13.87
N MET A 275 -18.07 4.30 14.28
CA MET A 275 -18.73 5.37 13.54
C MET A 275 -17.94 6.68 13.55
N LEU A 276 -17.10 6.92 14.56
CA LEU A 276 -16.23 8.08 14.63
C LEU A 276 -15.13 7.99 13.57
N SER A 277 -14.45 6.84 13.48
CA SER A 277 -13.45 6.56 12.44
C SER A 277 -14.04 6.71 11.02
N ASP A 278 -15.25 6.19 10.78
CA ASP A 278 -15.95 6.35 9.49
C ASP A 278 -16.32 7.81 9.20
N LYS A 279 -16.78 8.56 10.21
CA LYS A 279 -17.10 9.99 10.07
C LYS A 279 -15.85 10.85 9.81
N ILE A 280 -14.73 10.52 10.43
CA ILE A 280 -13.45 11.20 10.17
C ILE A 280 -13.01 10.91 8.74
N THR A 281 -13.00 9.65 8.33
CA THR A 281 -12.58 9.23 6.99
C THR A 281 -13.45 9.87 5.91
N SER A 282 -14.78 9.84 6.07
CA SER A 282 -15.71 10.48 5.12
C SER A 282 -15.54 12.01 5.06
N CYS A 283 -15.27 12.66 6.20
CA CYS A 283 -14.95 14.09 6.22
C CYS A 283 -13.67 14.42 5.43
N ILE A 284 -12.61 13.63 5.61
CA ILE A 284 -11.34 13.82 4.91
C ILE A 284 -11.54 13.58 3.40
N LEU A 285 -12.24 12.52 3.01
CA LEU A 285 -12.53 12.23 1.60
C LEU A 285 -13.33 13.35 0.94
N LYS A 286 -14.32 13.91 1.63
CA LYS A 286 -15.09 15.06 1.13
C LYS A 286 -14.19 16.28 0.93
N ASN A 287 -13.33 16.60 1.91
CA ASN A 287 -12.39 17.70 1.80
C ASN A 287 -11.34 17.48 0.69
N ALA A 288 -10.90 16.24 0.47
CA ALA A 288 -9.99 15.88 -0.61
C ALA A 288 -10.65 16.11 -1.99
N ALA A 289 -11.90 15.68 -2.14
CA ALA A 289 -12.69 15.94 -3.34
C ALA A 289 -12.89 17.44 -3.58
N GLU A 290 -13.25 18.20 -2.55
CA GLU A 290 -13.38 19.66 -2.63
C GLU A 290 -12.04 20.35 -2.96
N ALA A 291 -10.91 19.85 -2.45
CA ALA A 291 -9.59 20.38 -2.78
C ALA A 291 -9.22 20.11 -4.26
N ALA A 292 -9.58 18.93 -4.78
CA ALA A 292 -9.32 18.55 -6.17
C ALA A 292 -10.32 19.15 -7.18
N GLN A 293 -11.51 19.56 -6.74
CA GLN A 293 -12.61 19.97 -7.61
C GLN A 293 -12.23 21.15 -8.53
N GLY A 294 -12.14 20.93 -9.84
CA GLY A 294 -11.75 21.97 -10.79
C GLY A 294 -10.23 22.21 -10.88
N ALA A 295 -9.44 21.69 -9.94
CA ALA A 295 -7.99 21.54 -10.13
C ALA A 295 -7.69 20.34 -11.06
N VAL A 296 -8.56 19.33 -11.08
CA VAL A 296 -8.48 18.19 -12.00
C VAL A 296 -9.58 18.29 -13.04
N SER A 297 -9.20 18.27 -14.32
CA SER A 297 -10.13 18.13 -15.45
C SER A 297 -9.87 16.78 -16.10
N GLN A 298 -10.87 15.90 -16.10
CA GLN A 298 -10.81 14.60 -16.75
C GLN A 298 -11.78 14.56 -17.93
N PRO A 299 -11.38 14.01 -19.10
CA PRO A 299 -12.34 13.67 -20.13
C PRO A 299 -13.28 12.58 -19.62
N PRO A 300 -14.55 12.54 -20.06
CA PRO A 300 -15.47 11.47 -19.69
C PRO A 300 -14.84 10.13 -20.07
N LYS A 301 -14.66 9.25 -19.08
CA LYS A 301 -14.06 7.92 -19.24
C LYS A 301 -14.89 7.14 -20.26
N LYS A 302 -14.38 6.95 -21.49
CA LYS A 302 -14.99 6.05 -22.46
C LYS A 302 -14.74 4.62 -22.00
N ILE A 303 -15.65 4.08 -21.20
CA ILE A 303 -15.64 2.67 -20.83
C ILE A 303 -15.80 1.88 -22.14
N PRO A 304 -14.86 0.98 -22.51
CA PRO A 304 -15.01 0.18 -23.70
C PRO A 304 -16.31 -0.63 -23.62
N LYS A 305 -17.07 -0.73 -24.72
CA LYS A 305 -18.39 -1.40 -24.74
C LYS A 305 -18.34 -2.85 -24.21
N ILE A 306 -17.19 -3.49 -24.35
CA ILE A 306 -16.89 -4.84 -23.85
C ILE A 306 -16.93 -4.89 -22.32
N ASP A 307 -16.43 -3.85 -21.64
CA ASP A 307 -16.46 -3.79 -20.17
C ASP A 307 -17.90 -3.68 -19.66
N LYS A 308 -18.77 -2.94 -20.36
CA LYS A 308 -20.20 -2.84 -20.00
C LYS A 308 -20.95 -4.16 -20.17
N LEU A 309 -20.56 -5.00 -21.14
CA LEU A 309 -21.13 -6.33 -21.33
C LEU A 309 -20.67 -7.29 -20.23
N LEU A 310 -19.36 -7.31 -19.94
CA LEU A 310 -18.74 -8.16 -18.93
C LEU A 310 -19.12 -7.80 -17.47
N THR A 311 -19.45 -6.54 -17.20
CA THR A 311 -19.84 -6.05 -15.87
C THR A 311 -21.34 -6.00 -15.63
N SER A 312 -22.14 -6.44 -16.60
CA SER A 312 -23.60 -6.42 -16.42
C SER A 312 -24.03 -7.46 -15.37
N ARG A 313 -24.89 -7.04 -14.43
CA ARG A 313 -25.32 -7.85 -13.27
C ARG A 313 -25.97 -9.19 -13.65
N ALA A 314 -26.51 -9.31 -14.87
CA ALA A 314 -27.20 -10.50 -15.37
C ALA A 314 -26.38 -11.30 -16.40
N LEU A 315 -25.64 -10.66 -17.32
CA LEU A 315 -24.85 -11.37 -18.34
C LEU A 315 -23.39 -11.63 -17.90
N GLY A 316 -22.91 -10.94 -16.84
CA GLY A 316 -21.56 -11.14 -16.31
C GLY A 316 -21.32 -12.57 -15.84
N PHE A 317 -22.24 -13.18 -15.09
CA PHE A 317 -22.09 -14.56 -14.60
C PHE A 317 -22.13 -15.62 -15.74
N PRO A 318 -23.11 -15.61 -16.68
CA PRO A 318 -23.12 -16.55 -17.79
C PRO A 318 -21.88 -16.45 -18.68
N ILE A 319 -21.45 -15.24 -19.01
CA ILE A 319 -20.26 -15.04 -19.85
C ILE A 319 -19.00 -15.53 -19.13
N MET A 320 -18.95 -15.34 -17.80
CA MET A 320 -17.83 -15.81 -17.00
C MET A 320 -17.75 -17.35 -16.97
N ILE A 321 -18.88 -18.00 -16.67
CA ILE A 321 -18.93 -19.47 -16.69
C ILE A 321 -18.60 -20.01 -18.09
N LEU A 322 -19.13 -19.38 -19.14
CA LEU A 322 -18.86 -19.77 -20.52
C LEU A 322 -17.37 -19.64 -20.88
N ALA A 323 -16.71 -18.54 -20.51
CA ALA A 323 -15.29 -18.35 -20.78
C ALA A 323 -14.42 -19.40 -20.07
N LEU A 324 -14.73 -19.71 -18.81
CA LEU A 324 -14.04 -20.76 -18.06
C LEU A 324 -14.28 -22.15 -18.68
N LEU A 325 -15.52 -22.45 -19.09
CA LEU A 325 -15.85 -23.70 -19.79
C LEU A 325 -15.12 -23.81 -21.13
N VAL A 326 -14.98 -22.71 -21.88
CA VAL A 326 -14.22 -22.68 -23.13
C VAL A 326 -12.74 -22.99 -22.87
N VAL A 327 -12.13 -22.39 -21.84
CA VAL A 327 -10.73 -22.71 -21.49
C VAL A 327 -10.57 -24.18 -21.09
N PHE A 328 -11.48 -24.72 -20.26
CA PHE A 328 -11.45 -26.14 -19.90
C PHE A 328 -11.64 -27.05 -21.11
N TRP A 329 -12.57 -26.70 -22.00
CA TRP A 329 -12.84 -27.46 -23.22
C TRP A 329 -11.63 -27.48 -24.16
N ILE A 330 -10.99 -26.31 -24.38
CA ILE A 330 -9.74 -26.20 -25.15
C ILE A 330 -8.63 -27.01 -24.48
N THR A 331 -8.52 -26.95 -23.15
CA THR A 331 -7.49 -27.68 -22.41
C THR A 331 -7.66 -29.18 -22.55
N ILE A 332 -8.88 -29.72 -22.38
CA ILE A 332 -9.14 -31.17 -22.45
C ILE A 332 -8.91 -31.69 -23.87
N ILE A 333 -9.52 -31.06 -24.87
CA ILE A 333 -9.41 -31.52 -26.27
C ILE A 333 -8.00 -31.27 -26.79
N GLY A 334 -7.45 -30.08 -26.51
CA GLY A 334 -6.12 -29.68 -26.94
C GLY A 334 -5.02 -30.52 -26.31
N ALA A 335 -5.21 -31.05 -25.10
CA ALA A 335 -4.22 -31.90 -24.42
C ALA A 335 -4.19 -33.35 -24.92
N ASN A 336 -5.27 -33.85 -25.51
CA ASN A 336 -5.32 -35.22 -26.00
C ASN A 336 -4.27 -35.46 -27.10
N TYR A 337 -4.15 -34.54 -28.07
CA TYR A 337 -3.17 -34.64 -29.16
C TYR A 337 -1.70 -34.71 -28.68
N PRO A 338 -1.18 -33.77 -27.88
CA PRO A 338 0.19 -33.83 -27.36
C PRO A 338 0.40 -34.99 -26.37
N SER A 339 -0.63 -35.41 -25.63
CA SER A 339 -0.58 -36.59 -24.75
C SER A 339 -0.37 -37.88 -25.55
N GLU A 340 -1.08 -38.04 -26.66
CA GLU A 340 -0.90 -39.20 -27.57
C GLU A 340 0.49 -39.21 -28.20
N TRP A 341 0.99 -38.07 -28.65
CA TRP A 341 2.35 -37.98 -29.21
C TRP A 341 3.43 -38.26 -28.16
N LEU A 342 3.29 -37.70 -26.96
CA LEU A 342 4.25 -37.88 -25.88
C LEU A 342 4.27 -39.32 -25.39
N SER A 343 3.09 -39.94 -25.24
CA SER A 343 2.97 -41.34 -24.86
C SER A 343 3.57 -42.26 -25.93
N ALA A 344 3.24 -42.07 -27.21
CA ALA A 344 3.84 -42.86 -28.29
C ALA A 344 5.38 -42.77 -28.30
N GLY A 345 5.93 -41.56 -28.13
CA GLY A 345 7.38 -41.35 -28.08
C GLY A 345 8.05 -41.97 -26.85
N LEU A 346 7.47 -41.78 -25.66
CA LEU A 346 8.02 -42.32 -24.41
C LEU A 346 7.88 -43.84 -24.34
N PHE A 347 6.77 -44.43 -24.78
CA PHE A 347 6.63 -45.88 -24.82
C PHE A 347 7.57 -46.52 -25.84
N ALA A 348 7.74 -45.92 -27.03
CA ALA A 348 8.73 -46.40 -28.01
C ALA A 348 10.17 -46.33 -27.48
N LEU A 349 10.51 -45.30 -26.69
CA LEU A 349 11.80 -45.22 -26.02
C LEU A 349 11.93 -46.31 -24.93
N GLY A 350 10.87 -46.53 -24.15
CA GLY A 350 10.80 -47.58 -23.15
C GLY A 350 11.02 -48.97 -23.73
N ASP A 351 10.43 -49.26 -24.89
CA ASP A 351 10.60 -50.55 -25.57
C ASP A 351 12.05 -50.72 -26.09
N ARG A 352 12.68 -49.67 -26.62
CA ARG A 352 14.11 -49.70 -26.99
C ARG A 352 15.04 -49.90 -25.79
N LEU A 353 14.74 -49.26 -24.66
CA LEU A 353 15.47 -49.49 -23.41
C LEU A 353 15.31 -50.93 -22.93
N SER A 354 14.11 -51.50 -23.10
CA SER A 354 13.82 -52.89 -22.79
C SER A 354 14.67 -53.85 -23.62
N GLU A 355 14.78 -53.62 -24.93
CA GLU A 355 15.65 -54.40 -25.82
C GLU A 355 17.14 -54.26 -25.46
N LEU A 356 17.58 -53.07 -25.05
CA LEU A 356 18.97 -52.84 -24.62
C LEU A 356 19.31 -53.66 -23.36
N PHE A 357 18.41 -53.71 -22.37
CA PHE A 357 18.59 -54.51 -21.17
C PHE A 357 18.64 -56.01 -21.47
N VAL A 358 17.88 -56.48 -22.46
CA VAL A 358 17.96 -57.87 -22.95
C VAL A 358 19.32 -58.14 -23.61
N ARG A 359 19.82 -57.22 -24.46
CA ARG A 359 21.14 -57.37 -25.11
C ARG A 359 22.30 -57.35 -24.11
N LEU A 360 22.17 -56.63 -23.01
CA LEU A 360 23.16 -56.57 -21.93
C LEU A 360 23.07 -57.76 -20.95
N ASN A 361 22.17 -58.72 -21.20
CA ASN A 361 21.96 -59.89 -20.36
C ASN A 361 21.61 -59.53 -18.89
N ALA A 362 20.87 -58.44 -18.70
CA ALA A 362 20.46 -57.97 -17.38
C ALA A 362 19.46 -58.95 -16.72
N PRO A 363 19.51 -59.12 -15.39
CA PRO A 363 18.59 -60.03 -14.69
C PRO A 363 17.14 -59.51 -14.76
N GLU A 364 16.21 -60.44 -14.91
CA GLU A 364 14.79 -60.17 -15.22
C GLU A 364 14.10 -59.29 -14.15
N TRP A 365 14.44 -59.48 -12.88
CA TRP A 365 13.92 -58.68 -11.77
C TRP A 365 14.29 -57.20 -11.88
N LEU A 366 15.49 -56.88 -12.40
CA LEU A 366 15.97 -55.51 -12.54
C LEU A 366 15.25 -54.80 -13.70
N ARG A 367 15.07 -55.51 -14.81
CA ARG A 367 14.30 -55.01 -15.96
C ARG A 367 12.84 -54.72 -15.57
N GLY A 368 12.19 -55.65 -14.87
CA GLY A 368 10.80 -55.50 -14.44
C GLY A 368 10.60 -54.30 -13.49
N VAL A 369 11.50 -54.11 -12.52
CA VAL A 369 11.38 -52.98 -11.58
C VAL A 369 11.65 -51.63 -12.27
N VAL A 370 12.69 -51.54 -13.10
CA VAL A 370 13.14 -50.26 -13.67
C VAL A 370 12.30 -49.86 -14.88
N ILE A 371 12.05 -50.79 -15.80
CA ILE A 371 11.38 -50.49 -17.07
C ILE A 371 9.87 -50.62 -16.92
N ASP A 372 9.38 -51.78 -16.47
CA ASP A 372 7.94 -52.03 -16.39
C ASP A 372 7.29 -51.34 -15.19
N GLY A 373 8.03 -51.18 -14.09
CA GLY A 373 7.62 -50.41 -12.92
C GLY A 373 7.88 -48.91 -13.09
N ALA A 374 9.11 -48.48 -12.84
CA ALA A 374 9.41 -47.06 -12.70
C ALA A 374 9.21 -46.26 -14.00
N TYR A 375 9.79 -46.73 -15.11
CA TYR A 375 9.78 -45.99 -16.37
C TYR A 375 8.38 -45.92 -16.99
N ARG A 376 7.66 -47.04 -17.12
CA ARG A 376 6.31 -47.05 -17.71
C ARG A 376 5.31 -46.22 -16.90
N VAL A 377 5.37 -46.29 -15.57
CA VAL A 377 4.52 -45.45 -14.70
C VAL A 377 4.87 -43.97 -14.88
N LEU A 378 6.15 -43.62 -14.89
CA LEU A 378 6.59 -42.24 -15.10
C LEU A 378 6.19 -41.72 -16.48
N ALA A 379 6.39 -42.51 -17.54
CA ALA A 379 5.98 -42.18 -18.89
C ALA A 379 4.47 -41.95 -19.00
N TRP A 380 3.67 -42.80 -18.36
CA TRP A 380 2.21 -42.64 -18.33
C TRP A 380 1.78 -41.37 -17.58
N VAL A 381 2.31 -41.13 -16.38
CA VAL A 381 1.98 -39.94 -15.58
C VAL A 381 2.38 -38.66 -16.32
N VAL A 382 3.59 -38.62 -16.89
CA VAL A 382 4.08 -37.46 -17.65
C VAL A 382 3.23 -37.22 -18.89
N SER A 383 2.90 -38.28 -19.65
CA SER A 383 2.07 -38.15 -20.85
C SER A 383 0.67 -37.64 -20.56
N VAL A 384 0.04 -38.11 -19.49
CA VAL A 384 -1.36 -37.76 -19.18
C VAL A 384 -1.49 -36.41 -18.47
N MET A 385 -0.56 -36.07 -17.56
CA MET A 385 -0.73 -34.90 -16.67
C MET A 385 -0.05 -33.62 -17.18
N LEU A 386 1.06 -33.74 -17.91
CA LEU A 386 1.85 -32.58 -18.34
C LEU A 386 1.15 -31.75 -19.43
N PRO A 387 0.56 -32.35 -20.49
CA PRO A 387 -0.01 -31.58 -21.58
C PRO A 387 -1.22 -30.70 -21.19
N PRO A 388 -2.18 -31.16 -20.37
CA PRO A 388 -3.24 -30.29 -19.86
C PRO A 388 -2.71 -29.07 -19.12
N MET A 389 -1.71 -29.25 -18.25
CA MET A 389 -1.11 -28.15 -17.49
C MET A 389 -0.38 -27.15 -18.40
N ALA A 390 0.37 -27.66 -19.39
CA ALA A 390 1.10 -26.84 -20.34
C ALA A 390 0.19 -25.94 -21.20
N ILE A 391 -1.06 -26.35 -21.43
CA ILE A 391 -2.06 -25.56 -22.17
C ILE A 391 -2.84 -24.66 -21.21
N PHE A 392 -3.25 -25.18 -20.05
CA PHE A 392 -4.08 -24.48 -19.08
C PHE A 392 -3.41 -23.20 -18.56
N PHE A 393 -2.13 -23.28 -18.14
CA PHE A 393 -1.46 -22.14 -17.53
C PHE A 393 -1.32 -20.94 -18.48
N PRO A 394 -0.83 -21.09 -19.73
CA PRO A 394 -0.80 -19.96 -20.67
C PRO A 394 -2.17 -19.35 -20.97
N LEU A 395 -3.21 -20.18 -21.14
CA LEU A 395 -4.57 -19.69 -21.36
C LEU A 395 -5.10 -18.95 -20.12
N PHE A 396 -4.79 -19.45 -18.92
CA PHE A 396 -5.18 -18.83 -17.67
C PHE A 396 -4.47 -17.49 -17.43
N THR A 397 -3.15 -17.43 -17.66
CA THR A 397 -2.38 -16.18 -17.60
C THR A 397 -2.90 -15.17 -18.63
N LEU A 398 -3.26 -15.62 -19.84
CA LEU A 398 -3.89 -14.73 -20.82
C LEU A 398 -5.23 -14.17 -20.32
N LEU A 399 -6.06 -14.97 -19.64
CA LEU A 399 -7.28 -14.48 -19.01
C LEU A 399 -6.99 -13.50 -17.86
N GLU A 400 -5.92 -13.72 -17.11
CA GLU A 400 -5.46 -12.81 -16.06
C GLU A 400 -5.03 -11.45 -16.64
N ASP A 401 -4.20 -11.48 -17.67
CA ASP A 401 -3.67 -10.30 -18.37
C ASP A 401 -4.78 -9.49 -19.07
N LEU A 402 -5.82 -10.16 -19.58
CA LEU A 402 -7.03 -9.53 -20.11
C LEU A 402 -7.91 -8.90 -19.00
N GLY A 403 -7.52 -9.05 -17.74
CA GLY A 403 -8.23 -8.50 -16.58
C GLY A 403 -9.55 -9.21 -16.29
N TYR A 404 -9.75 -10.41 -16.82
CA TYR A 404 -10.98 -11.16 -16.62
C TYR A 404 -11.10 -11.72 -15.19
N LEU A 405 -10.01 -12.24 -14.61
CA LEU A 405 -10.00 -12.77 -13.23
C LEU A 405 -10.34 -11.70 -12.17
N PRO A 406 -9.75 -10.48 -12.18
CA PRO A 406 -10.20 -9.41 -11.29
C PRO A 406 -11.68 -9.08 -11.41
N ARG A 407 -12.25 -9.13 -12.62
CA ARG A 407 -13.67 -8.85 -12.88
C ARG A 407 -14.58 -9.98 -12.39
N ALA A 408 -14.16 -11.23 -12.59
CA ALA A 408 -14.84 -12.41 -12.07
C ALA A 408 -14.95 -12.35 -10.54
N ALA A 409 -13.87 -11.99 -9.85
CA ALA A 409 -13.86 -11.83 -8.40
C ALA A 409 -14.82 -10.75 -7.90
N LEU A 410 -14.92 -9.62 -8.60
CA LEU A 410 -15.86 -8.54 -8.26
C LEU A 410 -17.32 -8.98 -8.43
N ASN A 411 -17.64 -9.72 -9.49
CA ASN A 411 -18.99 -10.27 -9.68
C ASN A 411 -19.32 -11.33 -8.62
N LEU A 412 -18.34 -12.16 -8.22
CA LEU A 412 -18.48 -13.18 -7.18
C LEU A 412 -18.53 -12.60 -5.76
N ASP A 413 -18.15 -11.34 -5.56
CA ASP A 413 -18.10 -10.70 -4.24
C ASP A 413 -19.50 -10.61 -3.59
N TYR A 414 -20.54 -10.33 -4.38
CA TYR A 414 -21.92 -10.22 -3.87
C TYR A 414 -22.50 -11.55 -3.32
N PRO A 415 -22.42 -12.70 -4.02
CA PRO A 415 -22.84 -13.98 -3.46
C PRO A 415 -21.91 -14.47 -2.33
N PHE A 416 -20.59 -14.21 -2.40
CA PHE A 416 -19.66 -14.59 -1.34
C PHE A 416 -19.87 -13.75 -0.06
N TRP A 417 -20.22 -12.48 -0.19
CA TRP A 417 -20.59 -11.62 0.93
C TRP A 417 -21.79 -12.17 1.72
N LYS A 418 -22.79 -12.75 1.04
CA LYS A 418 -23.91 -13.45 1.71
C LYS A 418 -23.46 -14.68 2.50
N CYS A 419 -22.33 -15.27 2.13
CA CYS A 419 -21.71 -16.41 2.81
C CYS A 419 -20.59 -16.00 3.78
N HIS A 420 -20.43 -14.71 4.10
CA HIS A 420 -19.34 -14.17 4.93
C HIS A 420 -17.93 -14.46 4.39
N ALA A 421 -17.80 -14.63 3.08
CA ALA A 421 -16.53 -14.85 2.38
C ALA A 421 -16.21 -13.69 1.44
N CYS A 422 -14.94 -13.52 1.11
CA CYS A 422 -14.44 -12.41 0.28
C CYS A 422 -14.32 -12.90 -1.17
N GLY A 423 -14.80 -12.15 -2.18
CA GLY A 423 -14.77 -12.58 -3.59
C GLY A 423 -13.36 -12.88 -4.12
N LYS A 424 -12.32 -12.30 -3.50
CA LYS A 424 -10.92 -12.64 -3.75
C LYS A 424 -10.55 -14.09 -3.37
N GLN A 425 -11.26 -14.69 -2.42
CA GLN A 425 -11.07 -16.10 -2.03
C GLN A 425 -11.57 -17.08 -3.10
N ALA A 426 -12.51 -16.66 -3.95
CA ALA A 426 -12.97 -17.47 -5.08
C ALA A 426 -11.87 -17.66 -6.13
N LEU A 427 -11.02 -16.64 -6.35
CA LEU A 427 -9.86 -16.74 -7.24
C LEU A 427 -8.84 -17.76 -6.74
N SER A 428 -8.55 -17.76 -5.43
CA SER A 428 -7.69 -18.78 -4.83
C SER A 428 -8.26 -20.18 -4.93
N MET A 429 -9.59 -20.35 -4.90
CA MET A 429 -10.23 -21.66 -5.13
C MET A 429 -10.10 -22.12 -6.58
N CYS A 430 -10.25 -21.23 -7.56
CA CYS A 430 -10.06 -21.57 -8.97
C CYS A 430 -8.59 -21.86 -9.31
N ALA A 431 -7.65 -21.17 -8.66
CA ALA A 431 -6.21 -21.36 -8.84
C ALA A 431 -5.64 -22.53 -8.03
N CYS A 432 -6.42 -23.15 -7.13
CA CYS A 432 -5.96 -24.27 -6.32
C CYS A 432 -5.95 -25.58 -7.13
N GLN A 433 -5.04 -25.66 -8.10
CA GLN A 433 -4.62 -26.91 -8.71
C GLN A 433 -3.16 -27.16 -8.34
N LYS A 434 -2.98 -27.89 -7.23
CA LYS A 434 -1.76 -28.56 -6.73
C LYS A 434 -0.48 -27.70 -6.57
N GLY A 435 -0.14 -27.34 -5.33
CA GLY A 435 1.27 -27.28 -4.90
C GLY A 435 1.73 -26.10 -4.05
N THR A 436 0.99 -25.00 -3.95
CA THR A 436 1.36 -23.85 -3.11
C THR A 436 0.45 -23.75 -1.88
N PRO A 437 0.98 -23.73 -0.65
CA PRO A 437 0.16 -23.54 0.54
C PRO A 437 -0.56 -22.18 0.48
N PRO A 438 -1.82 -22.09 0.96
CA PRO A 438 -2.60 -20.86 0.98
C PRO A 438 -2.07 -19.96 2.10
N ALA A 439 -0.92 -19.33 1.88
CA ALA A 439 -0.38 -18.32 2.76
C ALA A 439 -0.53 -16.95 2.08
N ALA A 440 -1.13 -16.01 2.81
CA ALA A 440 -1.28 -14.59 2.47
C ALA A 440 -2.37 -14.20 1.45
N CYS A 441 -3.63 -14.45 1.81
CA CYS A 441 -4.69 -13.48 1.48
C CYS A 441 -5.50 -13.19 2.75
N SER A 442 -4.90 -12.43 3.67
CA SER A 442 -5.63 -11.73 4.72
C SER A 442 -6.51 -10.66 4.05
N CYS A 443 -7.75 -11.02 3.73
CA CYS A 443 -8.77 -10.06 3.32
C CYS A 443 -9.12 -9.22 4.58
N GLY A 444 -8.36 -8.14 4.80
CA GLY A 444 -8.74 -7.06 5.70
C GLY A 444 -10.05 -6.47 5.20
N ARG A 445 -11.02 -6.34 6.11
CA ARG A 445 -12.35 -5.77 5.83
C ARG A 445 -12.19 -4.32 5.35
N GLY A 446 -12.17 -4.13 4.03
CA GLY A 446 -12.45 -2.85 3.39
C GLY A 446 -13.89 -2.87 2.93
N ILE A 447 -14.77 -2.27 3.72
CA ILE A 447 -16.18 -2.06 3.39
C ILE A 447 -16.24 -1.04 2.22
N TYR A 448 -17.07 -1.35 1.23
CA TYR A 448 -17.39 -0.50 0.08
C TYR A 448 -17.98 0.85 0.46
#